data_AF-A0A0F5R785-F1
#
_entry.id   AF-A0A0F5R785-F1
#
_cell.length_a   1.000
_cell.length_b   1.000
_cell.length_c   1.000
_cell.angle_alpha   90.00
_cell.angle_beta   90.00
_cell.angle_gamma   90.00
#
_symmetry.space_group_name_H-M   'P 1'
#
loop_
_entity.id
_entity.type
_entity.pdbx_description
1 polymer ?
#
loop_
_entity_poly.entity_id
_entity_poly.type
_entity_poly.pdbx_seq_one_letter_code
_entity_poly.pdbx_strand_id
1 'polypeptide(L)'
;MTLQAMAVAEVALPAPTSLGSIHASTESVLGSSDKTRIVVSDAGDMTGQQLAYRVYGAGAKLPAFKEDLSGWSVVPSDGVIGAKHGDNVVVAKRTSAGKLAMAASVLPANIWNSMPGGFGFGGGGAPAAGDKAQASVNGSPVEAAWEGKTVVIRLDASSADGSADVVLRSAEAAAEGYRITVARALADKLAAAGKTLRIELPMASLSLGASQLRGGKDDLTLSFGLNDNADRAALDAAALAQGFRLLGGGAGTKLQLGLPSSGWKPAPAAVLPLPEGVTTKDVTAVLLRAADGSWTPLPWKPAAGGSAAEVVLTGSGSLYYASNSKTFQDVAPLFWAADTIRQASARMLVFGQSAAKFAPNAKVTRAEYPTILLRSAGYMTEPAATARFGDVPADSWYARTVAVATGLGLTSGKSPDRYDPGAALTRLEAMVMAGRLMAIARPGKELGEEETARVLGAFGDAKAIPAWARAPLAAAVQAGLIQGIDGSISPNEPLTRSQAAAIAVRVNDWMKS
;
A
#
# COMPACT_ATOMS: atom_id res chain seq x y z
N MET A 1 44.13 -39.27 11.28
CA MET A 1 42.81 -38.82 11.76
C MET A 1 41.92 -38.63 10.56
N THR A 2 41.05 -39.60 10.32
CA THR A 2 40.13 -39.70 9.19
C THR A 2 38.86 -38.90 9.47
N LEU A 3 38.47 -38.04 8.53
CA LEU A 3 37.19 -37.33 8.54
C LEU A 3 36.04 -38.34 8.49
N GLN A 4 35.25 -38.42 9.56
CA GLN A 4 33.94 -39.04 9.52
C GLN A 4 33.01 -38.17 8.67
N ALA A 5 32.60 -38.70 7.52
CA ALA A 5 31.48 -38.18 6.77
C ALA A 5 30.22 -38.21 7.67
N MET A 6 29.63 -37.04 7.92
CA MET A 6 28.28 -36.98 8.47
C MET A 6 27.35 -37.52 7.39
N ALA A 7 26.83 -38.73 7.61
CA ALA A 7 25.77 -39.31 6.82
C ALA A 7 24.55 -38.38 6.89
N VAL A 8 24.09 -37.90 5.74
CA VAL A 8 22.79 -37.26 5.61
C VAL A 8 21.76 -38.35 5.92
N ALA A 9 21.09 -38.23 7.07
CA ALA A 9 19.91 -39.02 7.34
C ALA A 9 18.82 -38.56 6.37
N GLU A 10 18.70 -39.27 5.25
CA GLU A 10 17.59 -39.11 4.33
C GLU A 10 16.33 -39.63 5.05
N VAL A 11 15.57 -38.72 5.65
CA VAL A 11 14.27 -39.04 6.22
C VAL A 11 13.38 -39.42 5.04
N ALA A 12 13.21 -40.72 4.81
CA ALA A 12 12.26 -41.23 3.85
C ALA A 12 10.87 -40.71 4.24
N LEU A 13 10.38 -39.71 3.50
CA LEU A 13 9.01 -39.23 3.65
C LEU A 13 8.08 -40.43 3.45
N PRO A 14 7.17 -40.72 4.40
CA PRO A 14 6.25 -41.83 4.25
C PRO A 14 5.46 -41.64 2.95
N ALA A 15 5.43 -42.68 2.12
CA ALA A 15 4.75 -42.62 0.83
C ALA A 15 3.26 -42.27 1.06
N PRO A 16 2.69 -41.32 0.30
CA PRO A 16 1.30 -40.93 0.49
C PRO A 16 0.37 -42.14 0.34
N THR A 17 -0.68 -42.20 1.17
CA THR A 17 -1.70 -43.25 1.16
C THR A 17 -3.05 -42.77 0.64
N SER A 18 -3.19 -41.49 0.35
CA SER A 18 -4.40 -40.84 -0.16
C SER A 18 -4.05 -39.76 -1.19
N LEU A 19 -5.04 -39.36 -1.98
CA LEU A 19 -4.87 -38.31 -2.98
C LEU A 19 -4.63 -36.97 -2.26
N GLY A 20 -3.52 -36.31 -2.59
CA GLY A 20 -3.25 -34.95 -2.12
C GLY A 20 -4.03 -33.88 -2.90
N SER A 21 -3.90 -32.64 -2.48
CA SER A 21 -4.41 -31.46 -3.21
C SER A 21 -3.28 -30.71 -3.92
N ILE A 22 -3.62 -29.95 -4.96
CA ILE A 22 -2.72 -29.03 -5.66
C ILE A 22 -3.26 -27.62 -5.48
N HIS A 23 -2.42 -26.65 -5.14
CA HIS A 23 -2.83 -25.25 -5.18
C HIS A 23 -2.61 -24.73 -6.61
N ALA A 24 -3.72 -24.47 -7.29
CA ALA A 24 -3.73 -23.96 -8.64
C ALA A 24 -4.97 -23.08 -8.85
N SER A 25 -4.93 -22.23 -9.87
CA SER A 25 -6.05 -21.42 -10.35
C SER A 25 -6.07 -21.45 -11.88
N THR A 26 -7.09 -20.86 -12.48
CA THR A 26 -7.10 -20.60 -13.91
C THR A 26 -7.29 -19.12 -14.22
N GLU A 27 -6.61 -18.63 -15.24
CA GLU A 27 -6.68 -17.26 -15.73
C GLU A 27 -7.24 -17.21 -17.15
N SER A 28 -7.91 -16.12 -17.50
CA SER A 28 -8.37 -15.87 -18.86
C SER A 28 -7.20 -15.61 -19.80
N VAL A 29 -7.20 -16.22 -21.00
CA VAL A 29 -6.21 -15.93 -22.05
C VAL A 29 -6.74 -14.80 -22.93
N LEU A 30 -6.17 -13.59 -22.78
CA LEU A 30 -6.58 -12.41 -23.55
C LEU A 30 -6.68 -12.73 -25.05
N GLY A 31 -7.81 -12.39 -25.67
CA GLY A 31 -8.06 -12.66 -27.10
C GLY A 31 -8.71 -14.02 -27.39
N SER A 32 -8.89 -14.91 -26.41
CA SER A 32 -9.32 -16.31 -26.65
C SER A 32 -10.57 -16.70 -25.86
N SER A 33 -11.70 -16.86 -26.56
CA SER A 33 -12.98 -17.31 -25.98
C SER A 33 -13.12 -18.82 -25.79
N ASP A 34 -12.04 -19.56 -26.04
CA ASP A 34 -11.96 -21.01 -26.02
C ASP A 34 -10.72 -21.53 -25.28
N LYS A 35 -10.02 -20.66 -24.55
CA LYS A 35 -8.81 -21.02 -23.80
C LYS A 35 -8.80 -20.45 -22.39
N THR A 36 -8.16 -21.19 -21.51
CA THR A 36 -7.82 -20.77 -20.15
C THR A 36 -6.36 -21.12 -19.86
N ARG A 37 -5.75 -20.45 -18.90
CA ARG A 37 -4.37 -20.72 -18.46
C ARG A 37 -4.40 -21.32 -17.06
N ILE A 38 -3.91 -22.55 -16.90
CA ILE A 38 -3.66 -23.15 -15.59
C ILE A 38 -2.44 -22.46 -14.97
N VAL A 39 -2.60 -21.94 -13.75
CA VAL A 39 -1.50 -21.40 -12.95
C VAL A 39 -1.38 -22.24 -11.69
N VAL A 40 -0.28 -22.97 -11.56
CA VAL A 40 -0.01 -23.81 -10.40
C VAL A 40 0.86 -23.02 -9.41
N SER A 41 0.29 -22.68 -8.27
CA SER A 41 0.97 -21.92 -7.22
C SER A 41 1.76 -22.81 -6.27
N ASP A 42 1.31 -24.05 -6.05
CA ASP A 42 2.04 -25.07 -5.30
C ASP A 42 1.57 -26.49 -5.68
N ALA A 43 2.49 -27.36 -6.08
CA ALA A 43 2.23 -28.78 -6.32
C ALA A 43 3.05 -29.71 -5.38
N GLY A 44 3.73 -29.14 -4.38
CA GLY A 44 4.72 -29.83 -3.55
C GLY A 44 5.93 -30.31 -4.36
N ASP A 45 6.61 -31.33 -3.85
CA ASP A 45 7.73 -31.96 -4.56
C ASP A 45 7.25 -32.59 -5.89
N MET A 46 7.98 -32.25 -6.96
CA MET A 46 7.75 -32.65 -8.34
C MET A 46 8.83 -33.60 -8.87
N THR A 47 9.79 -34.00 -8.04
CA THR A 47 10.85 -34.95 -8.43
C THR A 47 10.25 -36.28 -8.89
N GLY A 48 10.48 -36.64 -10.16
CA GLY A 48 9.88 -37.83 -10.77
C GLY A 48 8.36 -37.75 -11.02
N GLN A 49 7.76 -36.56 -10.95
CA GLN A 49 6.35 -36.30 -11.19
C GLN A 49 6.17 -35.31 -12.36
N GLN A 50 4.94 -35.23 -12.87
CA GLN A 50 4.55 -34.27 -13.90
C GLN A 50 3.09 -33.84 -13.71
N LEU A 51 2.76 -32.64 -14.20
CA LEU A 51 1.40 -32.13 -14.20
C LEU A 51 0.63 -32.62 -15.43
N ALA A 52 -0.61 -33.04 -15.20
CA ALA A 52 -1.56 -33.41 -16.23
C ALA A 52 -2.90 -32.75 -15.98
N TYR A 53 -3.72 -32.64 -17.01
CA TYR A 53 -5.05 -32.08 -16.89
C TYR A 53 -6.06 -32.86 -17.72
N ARG A 54 -7.32 -32.70 -17.33
CA ARG A 54 -8.47 -33.08 -18.14
C ARG A 54 -9.57 -32.04 -17.93
N VAL A 55 -10.22 -31.68 -19.04
CA VAL A 55 -11.35 -30.76 -19.03
C VAL A 55 -12.64 -31.55 -18.97
N TYR A 56 -13.54 -31.13 -18.10
CA TYR A 56 -14.87 -31.67 -17.89
C TYR A 56 -15.88 -30.55 -18.13
N GLY A 57 -17.10 -30.90 -18.54
CA GLY A 57 -18.23 -29.98 -18.47
C GLY A 57 -18.73 -29.85 -17.02
N ALA A 58 -20.04 -30.08 -16.82
CA ALA A 58 -20.62 -30.16 -15.48
C ALA A 58 -20.20 -31.47 -14.77
N GLY A 59 -19.93 -31.38 -13.45
CA GLY A 59 -19.71 -32.56 -12.60
C GLY A 59 -18.31 -33.17 -12.68
N ALA A 60 -17.26 -32.35 -12.68
CA ALA A 60 -15.88 -32.83 -12.61
C ALA A 60 -15.64 -33.72 -11.38
N LYS A 61 -14.99 -34.86 -11.59
CA LYS A 61 -14.61 -35.79 -10.53
C LYS A 61 -13.09 -35.85 -10.42
N LEU A 62 -12.59 -35.74 -9.19
CA LEU A 62 -11.18 -35.99 -8.91
C LEU A 62 -10.84 -37.47 -9.14
N PRO A 63 -9.66 -37.79 -9.67
CA PRO A 63 -9.20 -39.17 -9.78
C PRO A 63 -9.01 -39.80 -8.40
N ALA A 64 -9.15 -41.10 -8.28
CA ALA A 64 -8.75 -41.83 -7.08
C ALA A 64 -7.23 -41.78 -6.90
N PHE A 65 -6.75 -41.96 -5.66
CA PHE A 65 -5.32 -42.09 -5.40
C PHE A 65 -4.76 -43.29 -6.19
N LYS A 66 -3.64 -43.08 -6.88
CA LYS A 66 -3.00 -44.04 -7.80
C LYS A 66 -3.88 -44.47 -8.99
N GLU A 67 -4.93 -43.73 -9.33
CA GLU A 67 -5.64 -43.95 -10.59
C GLU A 67 -4.71 -43.73 -11.78
N ASP A 68 -4.81 -44.57 -12.80
CA ASP A 68 -4.03 -44.44 -14.03
C ASP A 68 -4.53 -43.25 -14.85
N LEU A 69 -3.70 -42.21 -14.94
CA LEU A 69 -4.00 -41.02 -15.71
C LEU A 69 -3.32 -41.01 -17.08
N SER A 70 -2.89 -42.15 -17.64
CA SER A 70 -2.19 -42.21 -18.93
C SER A 70 -2.94 -41.51 -20.05
N GLY A 71 -4.28 -41.54 -20.04
CA GLY A 71 -5.14 -40.83 -20.97
C GLY A 71 -5.29 -39.32 -20.76
N TRP A 72 -4.65 -38.73 -19.74
CA TRP A 72 -4.70 -37.29 -19.46
C TRP A 72 -3.58 -36.53 -20.19
N SER A 73 -3.94 -35.36 -20.70
CA SER A 73 -3.03 -34.43 -21.36
C SER A 73 -2.01 -33.88 -20.37
N VAL A 74 -0.77 -33.68 -20.80
CA VAL A 74 0.25 -32.99 -19.99
C VAL A 74 -0.10 -31.50 -19.97
N VAL A 75 0.04 -30.85 -18.80
CA VAL A 75 -0.12 -29.38 -18.73
C VAL A 75 0.99 -28.73 -19.57
N PRO A 76 0.65 -27.91 -20.58
CA PRO A 76 1.66 -27.22 -21.39
C PRO A 76 2.54 -26.31 -20.53
N SER A 77 3.75 -26.01 -20.99
CA SER A 77 4.69 -25.17 -20.24
C SER A 77 4.19 -23.74 -20.01
N ASP A 78 3.33 -23.23 -20.89
CA ASP A 78 2.65 -21.94 -20.72
C ASP A 78 1.34 -22.06 -19.94
N GLY A 79 0.90 -23.27 -19.61
CA GLY A 79 -0.35 -23.56 -18.92
C GLY A 79 -1.61 -23.34 -19.76
N VAL A 80 -1.50 -22.95 -21.03
CA VAL A 80 -2.65 -22.60 -21.87
C VAL A 80 -3.30 -23.86 -22.43
N ILE A 81 -4.58 -24.06 -22.14
CA ILE A 81 -5.36 -25.21 -22.58
C ILE A 81 -6.68 -24.77 -23.21
N GLY A 82 -7.26 -25.63 -24.05
CA GLY A 82 -8.61 -25.41 -24.59
C GLY A 82 -9.67 -25.71 -23.53
N ALA A 83 -10.59 -24.79 -23.31
CA ALA A 83 -11.73 -24.94 -22.40
C ALA A 83 -12.85 -23.98 -22.80
N LYS A 84 -14.10 -24.29 -22.43
CA LYS A 84 -15.28 -23.47 -22.71
C LYS A 84 -15.88 -22.92 -21.42
N HIS A 85 -16.75 -21.91 -21.56
CA HIS A 85 -17.43 -21.35 -20.40
C HIS A 85 -18.27 -22.41 -19.70
N GLY A 86 -18.07 -22.57 -18.39
CA GLY A 86 -18.76 -23.57 -17.56
C GLY A 86 -18.03 -24.91 -17.46
N ASP A 87 -16.91 -25.08 -18.18
CA ASP A 87 -16.04 -26.23 -17.99
C ASP A 87 -15.32 -26.16 -16.64
N ASN A 88 -14.96 -27.32 -16.12
CA ASN A 88 -14.06 -27.49 -15.00
C ASN A 88 -12.80 -28.22 -15.47
N VAL A 89 -11.65 -27.68 -15.12
CA VAL A 89 -10.33 -28.26 -15.38
C VAL A 89 -9.89 -29.01 -14.13
N VAL A 90 -9.71 -30.32 -14.24
CA VAL A 90 -9.02 -31.06 -13.19
C VAL A 90 -7.54 -31.09 -13.53
N VAL A 91 -6.73 -30.54 -12.65
CA VAL A 91 -5.27 -30.59 -12.73
C VAL A 91 -4.78 -31.60 -11.73
N ALA A 92 -3.93 -32.52 -12.17
CA ALA A 92 -3.40 -33.62 -11.38
C ALA A 92 -1.88 -33.70 -11.48
N LYS A 93 -1.24 -34.00 -10.36
CA LYS A 93 0.15 -34.40 -10.24
C LYS A 93 0.18 -35.91 -10.38
N ARG A 94 0.95 -36.41 -11.34
CA ARG A 94 1.10 -37.85 -11.59
C ARG A 94 2.56 -38.27 -11.70
N THR A 95 2.85 -39.53 -11.38
CA THR A 95 4.19 -40.09 -11.52
C THR A 95 4.64 -40.04 -12.98
N SER A 96 5.89 -39.68 -13.26
CA SER A 96 6.38 -39.56 -14.64
C SER A 96 6.49 -40.90 -15.36
N ALA A 97 6.80 -41.99 -14.67
CA ALA A 97 6.89 -43.33 -15.25
C ALA A 97 5.51 -44.02 -15.37
N GLY A 98 4.82 -44.23 -14.24
CA GLY A 98 3.56 -44.99 -14.19
C GLY A 98 2.28 -44.18 -14.42
N LYS A 99 2.38 -42.86 -14.63
CA LYS A 99 1.25 -41.92 -14.83
C LYS A 99 0.14 -41.98 -13.77
N LEU A 100 0.44 -42.44 -12.56
CA LEU A 100 -0.51 -42.62 -11.47
C LEU A 100 -0.79 -41.30 -10.73
N ALA A 101 -2.06 -41.05 -10.37
CA ALA A 101 -2.52 -39.84 -9.68
C ALA A 101 -2.02 -39.76 -8.22
N MET A 102 -1.29 -38.69 -7.88
CA MET A 102 -0.75 -38.45 -6.53
C MET A 102 -1.47 -37.31 -5.81
N ALA A 103 -1.85 -36.26 -6.55
CA ALA A 103 -2.63 -35.15 -6.04
C ALA A 103 -3.48 -34.55 -7.17
N ALA A 104 -4.61 -33.94 -6.88
CA ALA A 104 -5.41 -33.25 -7.88
C ALA A 104 -6.31 -32.17 -7.28
N SER A 105 -6.68 -31.20 -8.12
CA SER A 105 -7.64 -30.15 -7.79
C SER A 105 -8.55 -29.86 -8.97
N VAL A 106 -9.79 -29.49 -8.68
CA VAL A 106 -10.78 -29.04 -9.67
C VAL A 106 -10.77 -27.53 -9.71
N LEU A 107 -10.63 -26.95 -10.90
CA LEU A 107 -10.59 -25.50 -11.13
C LEU A 107 -11.70 -25.14 -12.11
N PRO A 108 -12.55 -24.15 -11.84
CA PRO A 108 -13.49 -23.65 -12.85
C PRO A 108 -12.70 -23.00 -13.98
N ALA A 109 -12.99 -23.31 -15.24
CA ALA A 109 -12.29 -22.69 -16.37
C ALA A 109 -12.59 -21.18 -16.45
N ASN A 110 -11.55 -20.36 -16.43
CA ASN A 110 -11.66 -18.92 -16.58
C ASN A 110 -11.43 -18.54 -18.05
N ILE A 111 -12.51 -18.27 -18.78
CA ILE A 111 -12.49 -18.00 -20.22
C ILE A 111 -12.53 -16.51 -20.49
N TRP A 112 -11.61 -16.05 -21.34
CA TRP A 112 -11.62 -14.67 -21.78
C TRP A 112 -12.82 -14.42 -22.67
N ASN A 113 -13.61 -13.40 -22.34
CA ASN A 113 -14.67 -12.94 -23.22
C ASN A 113 -14.28 -11.56 -23.77
N SER A 114 -13.97 -11.46 -25.06
CA SER A 114 -14.19 -10.20 -25.76
C SER A 114 -15.68 -9.99 -25.71
N MET A 115 -16.17 -8.94 -25.07
CA MET A 115 -17.54 -8.56 -25.34
C MET A 115 -17.59 -7.72 -26.62
N PRO A 116 -18.11 -8.23 -27.76
CA PRO A 116 -19.00 -7.43 -28.57
C PRO A 116 -20.33 -7.39 -27.81
N GLY A 117 -20.54 -6.36 -26.98
CA GLY A 117 -21.80 -6.07 -26.28
C GLY A 117 -22.51 -7.26 -25.60
N GLY A 118 -22.43 -7.36 -24.27
CA GLY A 118 -23.35 -8.24 -23.55
C GLY A 118 -22.89 -8.66 -22.15
N PHE A 119 -22.99 -7.74 -21.20
CA PHE A 119 -23.14 -8.10 -19.79
C PHE A 119 -24.62 -8.43 -19.54
N GLY A 120 -24.92 -9.65 -19.11
CA GLY A 120 -26.18 -9.99 -18.47
C GLY A 120 -26.22 -9.48 -17.02
N PHE A 121 -26.18 -8.16 -16.87
CA PHE A 121 -26.92 -7.51 -15.80
C PHE A 121 -28.41 -7.68 -16.14
N GLY A 122 -29.27 -7.88 -15.14
CA GLY A 122 -30.60 -7.27 -15.25
C GLY A 122 -30.34 -5.78 -15.48
N GLY A 123 -30.64 -5.31 -16.69
CA GLY A 123 -30.12 -4.06 -17.22
C GLY A 123 -30.37 -2.86 -16.30
N GLY A 124 -29.31 -2.39 -15.66
CA GLY A 124 -28.99 -0.97 -15.68
C GLY A 124 -27.99 -0.81 -16.82
N GLY A 125 -28.45 -0.47 -18.02
CA GLY A 125 -27.53 -0.06 -19.08
C GLY A 125 -26.66 1.09 -18.59
N ALA A 126 -25.56 1.38 -19.30
CA ALA A 126 -25.12 2.76 -19.32
C ALA A 126 -26.38 3.59 -19.60
N PRO A 127 -26.71 4.57 -18.75
CA PRO A 127 -27.98 5.24 -18.85
C PRO A 127 -28.15 5.71 -20.28
N ALA A 128 -29.35 5.48 -20.83
CA ALA A 128 -29.65 5.95 -22.17
C ALA A 128 -29.33 7.46 -22.20
N ALA A 129 -28.88 7.99 -23.34
CA ALA A 129 -28.66 9.42 -23.48
C ALA A 129 -29.93 10.18 -23.02
N GLY A 130 -29.95 10.67 -21.77
CA GLY A 130 -31.16 11.11 -21.10
C GLY A 130 -31.31 10.76 -19.60
N ASP A 131 -30.77 9.66 -19.07
CA ASP A 131 -30.92 9.41 -17.62
C ASP A 131 -29.95 10.30 -16.82
N LYS A 132 -30.51 10.99 -15.83
CA LYS A 132 -29.74 11.80 -14.90
C LYS A 132 -29.07 10.90 -13.88
N ALA A 133 -27.78 11.14 -13.61
CA ALA A 133 -27.12 10.50 -12.48
C ALA A 133 -27.79 10.94 -11.18
N GLN A 134 -27.78 10.08 -10.17
CA GLN A 134 -28.35 10.37 -8.87
C GLN A 134 -27.28 10.74 -7.85
N ALA A 135 -27.48 11.90 -7.23
CA ALA A 135 -26.71 12.34 -6.09
C ALA A 135 -27.61 13.11 -5.12
N SER A 136 -27.21 13.14 -3.85
CA SER A 136 -27.87 13.93 -2.82
C SER A 136 -26.87 14.61 -1.91
N VAL A 137 -27.25 15.77 -1.41
CA VAL A 137 -26.54 16.49 -0.34
C VAL A 137 -27.44 16.54 0.88
N ASN A 138 -26.98 15.97 1.99
CA ASN A 138 -27.76 15.88 3.24
C ASN A 138 -29.15 15.26 3.07
N GLY A 139 -29.30 14.34 2.12
CA GLY A 139 -30.56 13.67 1.77
C GLY A 139 -31.42 14.40 0.73
N SER A 140 -31.12 15.66 0.42
CA SER A 140 -31.80 16.42 -0.64
C SER A 140 -31.15 16.13 -2.01
N PRO A 141 -31.93 15.82 -3.06
CA PRO A 141 -31.37 15.60 -4.40
C PRO A 141 -30.59 16.82 -4.91
N VAL A 142 -29.49 16.57 -5.60
CA VAL A 142 -28.71 17.61 -6.31
C VAL A 142 -28.50 17.21 -7.77
N GLU A 143 -28.18 18.19 -8.62
CA GLU A 143 -27.90 17.93 -10.02
C GLU A 143 -26.63 17.08 -10.18
N ALA A 144 -26.77 15.99 -10.92
CA ALA A 144 -25.68 15.14 -11.33
C ALA A 144 -25.91 14.65 -12.76
N ALA A 145 -24.83 14.50 -13.52
CA ALA A 145 -24.88 14.11 -14.92
C ALA A 145 -23.84 13.02 -15.21
N TRP A 146 -24.12 12.22 -16.23
CA TRP A 146 -23.15 11.29 -16.78
C TRP A 146 -22.31 11.97 -17.86
N GLU A 147 -20.98 11.85 -17.74
CA GLU A 147 -20.02 12.11 -18.81
C GLU A 147 -19.30 10.80 -19.14
N GLY A 148 -19.81 10.09 -20.14
CA GLY A 148 -19.37 8.73 -20.42
C GLY A 148 -19.65 7.82 -19.23
N LYS A 149 -18.60 7.26 -18.60
CA LYS A 149 -18.70 6.42 -17.40
C LYS A 149 -18.42 7.16 -16.09
N THR A 150 -18.28 8.48 -16.16
CA THR A 150 -18.00 9.33 -15.00
C THR A 150 -19.26 10.08 -14.58
N VAL A 151 -19.59 10.06 -13.30
CA VAL A 151 -20.64 10.91 -12.74
C VAL A 151 -20.06 12.26 -12.34
N VAL A 152 -20.64 13.34 -12.85
CA VAL A 152 -20.21 14.72 -12.57
C VAL A 152 -21.23 15.42 -11.70
N ILE A 153 -20.75 16.04 -10.62
CA ILE A 153 -21.56 16.69 -9.60
C ILE A 153 -20.98 18.06 -9.29
N ARG A 154 -21.82 19.10 -9.27
CA ARG A 154 -21.43 20.45 -8.82
C ARG A 154 -22.12 20.76 -7.50
N LEU A 155 -21.34 21.21 -6.52
CA LEU A 155 -21.83 21.67 -5.23
C LEU A 155 -21.63 23.18 -5.10
N ASP A 156 -22.70 23.91 -4.86
CA ASP A 156 -22.66 25.36 -4.64
C ASP A 156 -23.67 25.80 -3.57
N ALA A 157 -23.94 27.11 -3.49
CA ALA A 157 -24.86 27.68 -2.50
C ALA A 157 -26.31 27.18 -2.64
N SER A 158 -26.71 26.65 -3.79
CA SER A 158 -28.01 25.99 -3.98
C SER A 158 -28.03 24.58 -3.41
N SER A 159 -26.87 23.92 -3.33
CA SER A 159 -26.73 22.57 -2.80
C SER A 159 -26.69 22.54 -1.27
N ALA A 160 -26.03 23.53 -0.66
CA ALA A 160 -25.99 23.73 0.79
C ALA A 160 -25.62 25.18 1.13
N ASP A 161 -26.14 25.68 2.26
CA ASP A 161 -25.84 27.04 2.74
C ASP A 161 -24.45 27.17 3.39
N GLY A 162 -23.84 26.05 3.78
CA GLY A 162 -22.55 25.96 4.47
C GLY A 162 -22.61 26.15 5.99
N SER A 163 -23.80 26.19 6.59
CA SER A 163 -23.99 26.38 8.04
C SER A 163 -23.86 25.09 8.86
N ALA A 164 -23.95 23.93 8.20
CA ALA A 164 -23.81 22.59 8.77
C ALA A 164 -22.82 21.74 7.97
N ASP A 165 -22.52 20.54 8.46
CA ASP A 165 -21.76 19.56 7.68
C ASP A 165 -22.51 19.22 6.39
N VAL A 166 -21.74 19.00 5.32
CA VAL A 166 -22.25 18.66 3.99
C VAL A 166 -21.86 17.23 3.67
N VAL A 167 -22.85 16.37 3.48
CA VAL A 167 -22.67 14.97 3.10
C VAL A 167 -23.19 14.76 1.69
N LEU A 168 -22.27 14.66 0.73
CA LEU A 168 -22.56 14.25 -0.65
C LEU A 168 -22.61 12.72 -0.72
N ARG A 169 -23.70 12.19 -1.27
CA ARG A 169 -23.87 10.76 -1.56
C ARG A 169 -24.22 10.53 -3.02
N SER A 170 -23.61 9.52 -3.62
CA SER A 170 -24.10 8.91 -4.86
C SER A 170 -24.00 7.40 -4.74
N ALA A 171 -25.05 6.69 -5.16
CA ALA A 171 -25.12 5.22 -5.11
C ALA A 171 -24.95 4.57 -6.49
N GLU A 172 -24.46 5.33 -7.47
CA GLU A 172 -24.30 4.91 -8.87
C GLU A 172 -23.22 3.83 -9.02
N ALA A 173 -23.56 2.57 -8.77
CA ALA A 173 -22.63 1.44 -8.80
C ALA A 173 -22.01 1.19 -10.19
N ALA A 174 -22.64 1.68 -11.26
CA ALA A 174 -22.13 1.59 -12.63
C ALA A 174 -21.02 2.61 -12.95
N ALA A 175 -20.77 3.58 -12.06
CA ALA A 175 -19.80 4.63 -12.29
C ALA A 175 -18.36 4.10 -12.17
N GLU A 176 -17.58 4.24 -13.24
CA GLU A 176 -16.14 3.96 -13.21
C GLU A 176 -15.32 5.17 -12.71
N GLY A 177 -15.98 6.33 -12.56
CA GLY A 177 -15.40 7.50 -11.91
C GLY A 177 -16.43 8.53 -11.46
N TYR A 178 -15.95 9.47 -10.63
CA TYR A 178 -16.69 10.64 -10.17
C TYR A 178 -15.83 11.88 -10.33
N ARG A 179 -16.44 12.99 -10.75
CA ARG A 179 -15.85 14.32 -10.71
C ARG A 179 -16.76 15.25 -9.93
N ILE A 180 -16.28 15.72 -8.79
CA ILE A 180 -17.02 16.58 -7.88
C ILE A 180 -16.36 17.95 -7.87
N THR A 181 -17.12 18.98 -8.27
CA THR A 181 -16.67 20.37 -8.25
C THR A 181 -17.39 21.11 -7.14
N VAL A 182 -16.66 21.54 -6.13
CA VAL A 182 -17.18 22.33 -5.01
C VAL A 182 -16.86 23.79 -5.26
N ALA A 183 -17.90 24.61 -5.39
CA ALA A 183 -17.76 26.04 -5.57
C ALA A 183 -16.90 26.63 -4.45
N ARG A 184 -15.92 27.47 -4.81
CA ARG A 184 -14.99 28.08 -3.86
C ARG A 184 -15.70 28.73 -2.67
N ALA A 185 -16.77 29.48 -2.94
CA ALA A 185 -17.57 30.13 -1.91
C ALA A 185 -18.20 29.15 -0.90
N LEU A 186 -18.67 27.98 -1.33
CA LEU A 186 -19.22 26.97 -0.42
C LEU A 186 -18.11 26.36 0.44
N ALA A 187 -16.98 25.99 -0.18
CA ALA A 187 -15.84 25.44 0.55
C ALA A 187 -15.31 26.43 1.59
N ASP A 188 -15.24 27.73 1.28
CA ASP A 188 -14.83 28.78 2.24
C ASP A 188 -15.81 28.93 3.39
N LYS A 189 -17.12 28.91 3.13
CA LYS A 189 -18.15 28.96 4.18
C LYS A 189 -18.03 27.79 5.14
N LEU A 190 -17.91 26.56 4.62
CA LEU A 190 -17.71 25.37 5.45
C LEU A 190 -16.46 25.51 6.31
N ALA A 191 -15.35 25.97 5.71
CA ALA A 191 -14.10 26.11 6.42
C ALA A 191 -14.13 27.21 7.49
N ALA A 192 -14.82 28.33 7.23
CA ALA A 192 -15.01 29.41 8.20
C ALA A 192 -15.91 28.96 9.37
N ALA A 193 -16.95 28.17 9.07
CA ALA A 193 -17.89 27.62 10.05
C ALA A 193 -17.36 26.38 10.80
N GLY A 194 -16.15 25.90 10.46
CA GLY A 194 -15.57 24.70 11.07
C GLY A 194 -16.30 23.40 10.71
N LYS A 195 -17.02 23.39 9.58
CA LYS A 195 -17.82 22.26 9.09
C LYS A 195 -17.01 21.37 8.16
N THR A 196 -17.52 20.16 7.96
CA THR A 196 -16.91 19.11 7.16
C THR A 196 -17.66 18.90 5.86
N LEU A 197 -16.91 18.59 4.81
CA LEU A 197 -17.44 18.03 3.57
C LEU A 197 -17.13 16.52 3.57
N ARG A 198 -18.17 15.70 3.63
CA ARG A 198 -18.07 14.26 3.46
C ARG A 198 -18.60 13.86 2.10
N ILE A 199 -17.84 13.02 1.41
CA ILE A 199 -18.18 12.44 0.12
C ILE A 199 -18.28 10.94 0.33
N GLU A 200 -19.41 10.34 -0.01
CA GLU A 200 -19.68 8.90 0.11
C GLU A 200 -20.07 8.36 -1.27
N LEU A 201 -19.15 7.58 -1.85
CA LEU A 201 -19.26 6.98 -3.18
C LEU A 201 -18.99 5.48 -3.07
N PRO A 202 -19.43 4.65 -4.05
CA PRO A 202 -19.16 3.22 -4.04
C PRO A 202 -17.66 2.87 -3.99
N MET A 203 -16.80 3.72 -4.56
CA MET A 203 -15.35 3.49 -4.65
C MET A 203 -14.50 4.21 -3.58
N ALA A 204 -15.11 5.12 -2.81
CA ALA A 204 -14.40 5.87 -1.78
C ALA A 204 -15.37 6.62 -0.85
N SER A 205 -15.02 6.71 0.43
CA SER A 205 -15.52 7.76 1.31
C SER A 205 -14.38 8.69 1.70
N LEU A 206 -14.58 10.00 1.57
CA LEU A 206 -13.59 11.03 1.89
C LEU A 206 -14.21 12.06 2.84
N SER A 207 -13.46 12.47 3.87
CA SER A 207 -13.85 13.58 4.74
C SER A 207 -12.80 14.69 4.70
N LEU A 208 -13.25 15.91 4.38
CA LEU A 208 -12.44 17.12 4.34
C LEU A 208 -12.94 18.08 5.42
N GLY A 209 -12.06 18.45 6.36
CA GLY A 209 -12.36 19.44 7.39
C GLY A 209 -11.97 20.86 6.97
N ALA A 210 -12.09 21.80 7.90
CA ALA A 210 -11.79 23.21 7.65
C ALA A 210 -10.37 23.43 7.11
N SER A 211 -9.35 22.70 7.61
CA SER A 211 -7.98 22.85 7.14
C SER A 211 -7.80 22.44 5.67
N GLN A 212 -8.48 21.39 5.23
CA GLN A 212 -8.45 20.91 3.84
C GLN A 212 -9.21 21.85 2.90
N LEU A 213 -10.27 22.49 3.40
CA LEU A 213 -11.16 23.32 2.59
C LEU A 213 -10.63 24.74 2.39
N ARG A 214 -9.76 25.30 3.26
CA ARG A 214 -9.24 26.68 3.15
C ARG A 214 -8.13 26.83 2.10
N GLY A 215 -8.01 28.04 1.54
CA GLY A 215 -6.77 28.51 0.88
C GLY A 215 -6.66 28.30 -0.63
N GLY A 216 -7.72 27.83 -1.30
CA GLY A 216 -7.78 27.77 -2.77
C GLY A 216 -8.21 29.10 -3.40
N LYS A 217 -7.88 29.32 -4.67
CA LYS A 217 -8.40 30.45 -5.47
C LYS A 217 -9.59 30.04 -6.34
N ASP A 218 -9.52 28.84 -6.87
CA ASP A 218 -10.51 28.28 -7.79
C ASP A 218 -11.44 27.29 -7.08
N ASP A 219 -12.48 26.85 -7.80
CA ASP A 219 -13.35 25.77 -7.34
C ASP A 219 -12.53 24.51 -7.01
N LEU A 220 -12.88 23.86 -5.90
CA LEU A 220 -12.21 22.64 -5.47
C LEU A 220 -12.73 21.47 -6.31
N THR A 221 -11.86 20.89 -7.15
CA THR A 221 -12.19 19.71 -7.95
C THR A 221 -11.62 18.45 -7.32
N LEU A 222 -12.47 17.44 -7.14
CA LEU A 222 -12.13 16.14 -6.58
C LEU A 222 -12.52 15.06 -7.60
N SER A 223 -11.56 14.27 -8.05
CA SER A 223 -11.81 13.17 -8.98
C SER A 223 -11.48 11.83 -8.35
N PHE A 224 -12.36 10.86 -8.57
CA PHE A 224 -12.25 9.47 -8.13
C PHE A 224 -12.43 8.58 -9.35
N GLY A 225 -11.64 7.53 -9.46
CA GLY A 225 -11.79 6.56 -10.53
C GLY A 225 -11.23 5.21 -10.14
N LEU A 226 -11.51 4.19 -10.94
CA LEU A 226 -10.84 2.89 -10.81
C LEU A 226 -9.46 2.93 -11.50
N ASN A 227 -8.50 2.16 -10.97
CA ASN A 227 -7.23 1.95 -11.66
C ASN A 227 -7.47 1.29 -13.03
N ASP A 228 -7.05 1.97 -14.08
CA ASP A 228 -7.10 1.47 -15.45
C ASP A 228 -5.99 0.44 -15.73
N ASN A 229 -5.92 -0.09 -16.96
CA ASN A 229 -4.92 -1.09 -17.32
C ASN A 229 -3.47 -0.58 -17.22
N ALA A 230 -3.25 0.70 -17.52
CA ALA A 230 -1.92 1.30 -17.43
C ALA A 230 -1.54 1.47 -15.95
N ASP A 231 -2.45 1.92 -15.11
CA ASP A 231 -2.28 1.99 -13.67
C ASP A 231 -1.95 0.61 -13.09
N ARG A 232 -2.72 -0.43 -13.44
CA ARG A 232 -2.50 -1.80 -12.94
C ARG A 232 -1.09 -2.32 -13.24
N ALA A 233 -0.59 -2.07 -14.45
CA ALA A 233 0.76 -2.47 -14.86
C ALA A 233 1.88 -1.59 -14.25
N ALA A 234 1.57 -0.36 -13.84
CA ALA A 234 2.57 0.66 -13.53
C ALA A 234 3.43 0.39 -12.28
N LEU A 235 2.98 -0.52 -11.39
CA LEU A 235 3.76 -0.94 -10.21
C LEU A 235 4.38 -2.33 -10.34
N ASP A 236 4.18 -3.05 -11.43
CA ASP A 236 4.69 -4.43 -11.57
C ASP A 236 6.21 -4.50 -11.48
N ALA A 237 6.91 -3.56 -12.14
CA ALA A 237 8.38 -3.49 -12.08
C ALA A 237 8.87 -3.23 -10.64
N ALA A 238 8.17 -2.37 -9.89
CA ALA A 238 8.50 -2.11 -8.49
C ALA A 238 8.20 -3.33 -7.61
N ALA A 239 7.07 -4.01 -7.84
CA ALA A 239 6.67 -5.23 -7.16
C ALA A 239 7.71 -6.34 -7.35
N LEU A 240 8.16 -6.55 -8.59
CA LEU A 240 9.20 -7.52 -8.93
C LEU A 240 10.54 -7.15 -8.29
N ALA A 241 11.00 -5.91 -8.48
CA ALA A 241 12.30 -5.45 -7.97
C ALA A 241 12.38 -5.49 -6.44
N GLN A 242 11.26 -5.18 -5.76
CA GLN A 242 11.17 -5.13 -4.32
C GLN A 242 10.58 -6.41 -3.71
N GLY A 243 10.21 -7.42 -4.51
CA GLY A 243 9.70 -8.71 -4.05
C GLY A 243 8.45 -8.62 -3.17
N PHE A 244 7.50 -7.74 -3.53
CA PHE A 244 6.16 -7.71 -2.94
C PHE A 244 5.11 -8.12 -3.97
N ARG A 245 3.92 -8.50 -3.52
CA ARG A 245 2.81 -8.89 -4.39
C ARG A 245 1.72 -7.84 -4.38
N LEU A 246 1.29 -7.38 -5.55
CA LEU A 246 0.06 -6.59 -5.69
C LEU A 246 -1.16 -7.50 -5.50
N LEU A 247 -2.11 -7.03 -4.70
CA LEU A 247 -3.37 -7.71 -4.44
C LEU A 247 -4.44 -7.25 -5.43
N GLY A 248 -5.44 -8.09 -5.68
CA GLY A 248 -6.53 -7.77 -6.62
C GLY A 248 -6.07 -7.48 -8.05
N GLY A 249 -4.90 -7.98 -8.47
CA GLY A 249 -4.34 -7.69 -9.80
C GLY A 249 -4.04 -6.20 -10.04
N GLY A 250 -3.76 -5.44 -8.98
CA GLY A 250 -3.53 -3.99 -9.06
C GLY A 250 -4.82 -3.16 -9.15
N ALA A 251 -5.99 -3.79 -9.03
CA ALA A 251 -7.25 -3.07 -8.87
C ALA A 251 -7.20 -2.20 -7.61
N GLY A 252 -7.80 -1.01 -7.70
CA GLY A 252 -7.76 0.00 -6.66
C GLY A 252 -8.41 1.29 -7.16
N THR A 253 -8.27 2.33 -6.36
CA THR A 253 -8.87 3.65 -6.63
C THR A 253 -7.79 4.64 -7.03
N LYS A 254 -8.05 5.44 -8.06
CA LYS A 254 -7.27 6.60 -8.48
C LYS A 254 -7.93 7.86 -7.95
N LEU A 255 -7.15 8.71 -7.29
CA LEU A 255 -7.63 9.93 -6.66
C LEU A 255 -6.87 11.14 -7.20
N GLN A 256 -7.60 12.19 -7.56
CA GLN A 256 -7.05 13.52 -7.81
C GLN A 256 -7.79 14.52 -6.93
N LEU A 257 -7.16 14.93 -5.83
CA LEU A 257 -7.73 15.86 -4.87
C LEU A 257 -7.10 17.23 -5.13
N GLY A 258 -7.85 18.16 -5.72
CA GLY A 258 -7.41 19.54 -6.01
C GLY A 258 -7.21 20.41 -4.77
N LEU A 259 -6.67 19.85 -3.69
CA LEU A 259 -6.42 20.53 -2.43
C LEU A 259 -5.23 21.49 -2.58
N PRO A 260 -5.30 22.68 -1.95
CA PRO A 260 -4.12 23.54 -1.84
C PRO A 260 -3.03 22.86 -1.00
N SER A 261 -1.79 23.34 -1.09
CA SER A 261 -0.64 22.75 -0.36
C SER A 261 -0.86 22.67 1.16
N SER A 262 -1.55 23.65 1.75
CA SER A 262 -1.95 23.64 3.17
C SER A 262 -3.00 22.57 3.50
N GLY A 263 -3.79 22.15 2.51
CA GLY A 263 -4.87 21.16 2.68
C GLY A 263 -4.36 19.74 2.97
N TRP A 264 -3.06 19.49 2.80
CA TRP A 264 -2.43 18.21 3.12
C TRP A 264 -1.85 18.14 4.54
N LYS A 265 -2.05 19.19 5.36
CA LYS A 265 -1.50 19.32 6.71
C LYS A 265 -2.59 19.78 7.70
N PRO A 266 -3.28 18.86 8.41
CA PRO A 266 -3.08 17.42 8.37
C PRO A 266 -3.55 16.79 7.05
N ALA A 267 -3.04 15.60 6.74
CA ALA A 267 -3.47 14.84 5.58
C ALA A 267 -4.93 14.36 5.75
N PRO A 268 -5.78 14.45 4.69
CA PRO A 268 -7.12 13.88 4.75
C PRO A 268 -7.09 12.35 4.86
N ALA A 269 -8.14 11.77 5.42
CA ALA A 269 -8.34 10.33 5.46
C ALA A 269 -9.46 9.91 4.51
N ALA A 270 -9.30 8.76 3.87
CA ALA A 270 -10.34 8.15 3.04
C ALA A 270 -10.56 6.68 3.42
N VAL A 271 -11.80 6.23 3.37
CA VAL A 271 -12.16 4.81 3.44
C VAL A 271 -12.30 4.29 2.01
N LEU A 272 -11.45 3.34 1.65
CA LEU A 272 -11.37 2.78 0.31
C LEU A 272 -11.75 1.29 0.36
N PRO A 273 -12.72 0.83 -0.45
CA PRO A 273 -13.03 -0.59 -0.57
C PRO A 273 -11.81 -1.39 -1.00
N LEU A 274 -11.70 -2.61 -0.48
CA LEU A 274 -10.72 -3.58 -0.97
C LEU A 274 -11.21 -4.21 -2.29
N PRO A 275 -10.29 -4.62 -3.17
CA PRO A 275 -10.65 -5.39 -4.36
C PRO A 275 -11.36 -6.69 -4.00
N GLU A 276 -12.14 -7.21 -4.94
CA GLU A 276 -12.81 -8.49 -4.78
C GLU A 276 -11.81 -9.61 -4.41
N GLY A 277 -12.19 -10.43 -3.43
CA GLY A 277 -11.35 -11.52 -2.91
C GLY A 277 -10.18 -11.08 -2.02
N VAL A 278 -9.99 -9.78 -1.77
CA VAL A 278 -8.95 -9.26 -0.87
C VAL A 278 -9.58 -8.88 0.47
N THR A 279 -8.97 -9.35 1.56
CA THR A 279 -9.35 -8.96 2.92
C THR A 279 -8.27 -8.11 3.58
N THR A 280 -8.62 -7.38 4.63
CA THR A 280 -7.65 -6.59 5.41
C THR A 280 -6.53 -7.43 6.04
N LYS A 281 -6.68 -8.75 6.15
CA LYS A 281 -5.64 -9.67 6.63
C LYS A 281 -4.58 -9.96 5.58
N ASP A 282 -4.91 -9.82 4.30
CA ASP A 282 -3.98 -10.05 3.18
C ASP A 282 -3.08 -8.84 2.94
N VAL A 283 -3.58 -7.64 3.27
CA VAL A 283 -2.92 -6.36 3.05
C VAL A 283 -1.86 -6.12 4.14
N THR A 284 -0.61 -5.93 3.70
CA THR A 284 0.47 -5.45 4.59
C THR A 284 0.83 -4.00 4.32
N ALA A 285 0.49 -3.48 3.14
CA ALA A 285 0.71 -2.08 2.77
C ALA A 285 -0.33 -1.58 1.77
N VAL A 286 -0.65 -0.29 1.86
CA VAL A 286 -1.32 0.48 0.81
C VAL A 286 -0.28 1.38 0.17
N LEU A 287 -0.19 1.37 -1.16
CA LEU A 287 0.77 2.16 -1.93
C LEU A 287 0.04 3.26 -2.69
N LEU A 288 0.61 4.46 -2.72
CA LEU A 288 0.23 5.54 -3.63
C LEU A 288 1.30 5.70 -4.68
N ARG A 289 0.92 5.71 -5.95
CA ARG A 289 1.78 6.08 -7.08
C ARG A 289 1.30 7.39 -7.69
N ALA A 290 2.15 8.41 -7.65
CA ALA A 290 1.88 9.71 -8.25
C ALA A 290 2.05 9.67 -9.78
N ALA A 291 1.59 10.72 -10.46
CA ALA A 291 1.65 10.84 -11.92
C ALA A 291 3.09 10.86 -12.47
N ASP A 292 4.06 11.36 -11.69
CA ASP A 292 5.49 11.36 -12.02
C ASP A 292 6.15 9.96 -11.90
N GLY A 293 5.37 8.94 -11.50
CA GLY A 293 5.83 7.58 -11.29
C GLY A 293 6.49 7.32 -9.95
N SER A 294 6.69 8.36 -9.12
CA SER A 294 7.11 8.18 -7.74
C SER A 294 6.01 7.49 -6.93
N TRP A 295 6.41 6.71 -5.93
CA TRP A 295 5.46 5.99 -5.09
C TRP A 295 5.91 5.94 -3.64
N THR A 296 4.93 5.74 -2.76
CA THR A 296 5.13 5.67 -1.31
C THR A 296 4.13 4.72 -0.67
N PRO A 297 4.49 3.97 0.38
CA PRO A 297 3.48 3.39 1.25
C PRO A 297 2.73 4.51 1.97
N LEU A 298 1.44 4.30 2.22
CA LEU A 298 0.59 5.18 3.00
C LEU A 298 0.27 4.56 4.36
N PRO A 299 0.19 5.37 5.43
CA PRO A 299 -0.40 4.94 6.69
C PRO A 299 -1.85 4.51 6.49
N TRP A 300 -2.21 3.33 7.02
CA TRP A 300 -3.56 2.80 6.89
C TRP A 300 -3.93 1.88 8.07
N LYS A 301 -5.22 1.67 8.28
CA LYS A 301 -5.79 0.66 9.18
C LYS A 301 -7.05 0.02 8.57
N PRO A 302 -7.45 -1.18 9.02
CA PRO A 302 -8.74 -1.76 8.66
C PRO A 302 -9.89 -0.81 9.02
N ALA A 303 -10.80 -0.56 8.08
CA ALA A 303 -12.06 0.11 8.39
C ALA A 303 -13.00 -0.85 9.14
N ALA A 304 -14.01 -0.30 9.81
CA ALA A 304 -15.04 -1.11 10.46
C ALA A 304 -15.70 -2.07 9.46
N GLY A 305 -15.83 -3.34 9.83
CA GLY A 305 -16.35 -4.40 8.96
C GLY A 305 -15.30 -5.13 8.10
N GLY A 306 -14.06 -4.65 8.03
CA GLY A 306 -12.91 -5.40 7.49
C GLY A 306 -12.84 -5.58 5.97
N SER A 307 -13.78 -5.02 5.21
CA SER A 307 -13.85 -5.04 3.73
C SER A 307 -13.28 -3.77 3.06
N ALA A 308 -12.81 -2.80 3.86
CA ALA A 308 -12.24 -1.55 3.40
C ALA A 308 -11.01 -1.16 4.24
N ALA A 309 -10.18 -0.28 3.69
CA ALA A 309 -9.04 0.32 4.35
C ALA A 309 -9.31 1.80 4.63
N GLU A 310 -9.06 2.26 5.86
CA GLU A 310 -8.95 3.68 6.18
C GLU A 310 -7.50 4.10 5.93
N VAL A 311 -7.29 5.01 4.98
CA VAL A 311 -5.99 5.41 4.44
C VAL A 311 -5.77 6.89 4.68
N VAL A 312 -4.60 7.24 5.20
CA VAL A 312 -4.15 8.64 5.30
C VAL A 312 -3.56 9.06 3.95
N LEU A 313 -4.24 9.96 3.25
CA LEU A 313 -3.90 10.39 1.90
C LEU A 313 -2.92 11.56 1.95
N THR A 314 -1.68 11.32 1.54
CA THR A 314 -0.60 12.31 1.52
C THR A 314 -0.29 12.84 0.12
N GLY A 315 -1.15 12.55 -0.85
CA GLY A 315 -1.04 13.02 -2.21
C GLY A 315 -2.16 12.49 -3.10
N SER A 316 -2.10 12.88 -4.37
CA SER A 316 -2.97 12.36 -5.44
C SER A 316 -2.23 11.30 -6.26
N GLY A 317 -2.97 10.35 -6.82
CA GLY A 317 -2.42 9.25 -7.61
C GLY A 317 -3.26 7.98 -7.57
N SER A 318 -2.69 6.90 -8.09
CA SER A 318 -3.30 5.58 -8.14
C SER A 318 -2.94 4.82 -6.86
N LEU A 319 -3.95 4.25 -6.18
CA LEU A 319 -3.75 3.48 -4.95
C LEU A 319 -3.76 1.98 -5.23
N TYR A 320 -2.92 1.25 -4.52
CA TYR A 320 -2.74 -0.18 -4.67
C TYR A 320 -2.66 -0.86 -3.30
N TYR A 321 -3.12 -2.11 -3.24
CA TYR A 321 -3.00 -2.96 -2.07
C TYR A 321 -1.89 -3.97 -2.31
N ALA A 322 -1.03 -4.17 -1.31
CA ALA A 322 0.11 -5.06 -1.43
C ALA A 322 0.23 -5.99 -0.23
N SER A 323 0.81 -7.16 -0.49
CA SER A 323 1.25 -8.12 0.52
C SER A 323 2.75 -8.32 0.40
N ASN A 324 3.43 -8.27 1.55
CA ASN A 324 4.86 -8.46 1.65
C ASN A 324 5.19 -9.18 2.97
N SER A 325 5.83 -10.34 2.86
CA SER A 325 6.19 -11.21 3.98
C SER A 325 7.69 -11.44 4.08
N LYS A 326 8.51 -10.47 3.65
CA LYS A 326 9.97 -10.59 3.68
C LYS A 326 10.51 -10.89 5.09
N THR A 327 11.45 -11.83 5.13
CA THR A 327 12.25 -12.19 6.30
C THR A 327 13.73 -12.10 5.96
N PHE A 328 14.57 -11.91 6.97
CA PHE A 328 16.02 -11.74 6.79
C PHE A 328 16.78 -12.77 7.63
N GLN A 329 17.82 -13.36 7.04
CA GLN A 329 18.60 -14.44 7.66
C GLN A 329 19.44 -13.95 8.84
N ASP A 330 19.82 -12.67 8.83
CA ASP A 330 20.63 -12.02 9.87
C ASP A 330 19.79 -11.39 11.00
N VAL A 331 18.50 -11.71 11.07
CA VAL A 331 17.59 -11.29 12.14
C VAL A 331 17.13 -12.53 12.90
N ALA A 332 17.78 -12.81 14.03
CA ALA A 332 17.43 -13.94 14.87
C ALA A 332 15.98 -13.81 15.40
N PRO A 333 15.19 -14.91 15.50
CA PRO A 333 13.80 -14.84 15.94
C PRO A 333 13.59 -14.22 17.33
N LEU A 334 14.54 -14.40 18.25
CA LEU A 334 14.51 -13.86 19.61
C LEU A 334 15.21 -12.48 19.75
N PHE A 335 15.66 -11.89 18.64
CA PHE A 335 16.22 -10.55 18.67
C PHE A 335 15.12 -9.53 19.03
N TRP A 336 15.41 -8.56 19.90
CA TRP A 336 14.41 -7.62 20.43
C TRP A 336 13.63 -6.87 19.33
N ALA A 337 14.26 -6.60 18.18
CA ALA A 337 13.64 -5.89 17.07
C ALA A 337 13.09 -6.82 15.97
N ALA A 338 13.10 -8.14 16.15
CA ALA A 338 12.74 -9.10 15.09
C ALA A 338 11.32 -8.86 14.54
N ASP A 339 10.34 -8.73 15.44
CA ASP A 339 8.97 -8.43 15.05
C ASP A 339 8.85 -7.04 14.40
N THR A 340 9.49 -6.03 14.99
CA THR A 340 9.47 -4.66 14.48
C THR A 340 10.09 -4.55 13.09
N ILE A 341 11.20 -5.24 12.82
CA ILE A 341 11.83 -5.31 11.51
C ILE A 341 10.88 -5.98 10.50
N ARG A 342 10.25 -7.10 10.89
CA ARG A 342 9.23 -7.76 10.07
C ARG A 342 8.08 -6.81 9.73
N GLN A 343 7.55 -6.08 10.70
CA GLN A 343 6.49 -5.09 10.48
C GLN A 343 6.95 -3.96 9.55
N ALA A 344 8.11 -3.36 9.80
CA ALA A 344 8.66 -2.27 9.01
C ALA A 344 8.87 -2.68 7.54
N SER A 345 9.37 -3.90 7.31
CA SER A 345 9.57 -4.42 5.96
C SER A 345 8.26 -4.83 5.29
N ALA A 346 7.35 -5.51 5.99
CA ALA A 346 6.03 -5.89 5.46
C ALA A 346 5.20 -4.67 5.01
N ARG A 347 5.32 -3.56 5.75
CA ARG A 347 4.69 -2.27 5.43
C ARG A 347 5.49 -1.42 4.42
N MET A 348 6.62 -1.93 3.93
CA MET A 348 7.53 -1.27 2.98
C MET A 348 8.13 0.06 3.48
N LEU A 349 8.27 0.21 4.79
CA LEU A 349 8.86 1.40 5.42
C LEU A 349 10.40 1.34 5.36
N VAL A 350 10.94 0.13 5.59
CA VAL A 350 12.38 -0.13 5.58
C VAL A 350 12.68 -1.37 4.75
N PHE A 351 13.55 -1.21 3.75
CA PHE A 351 14.04 -2.32 2.93
C PHE A 351 15.35 -2.86 3.49
N GLY A 352 15.59 -4.17 3.32
CA GLY A 352 16.89 -4.78 3.62
C GLY A 352 17.99 -4.23 2.72
N GLN A 353 19.25 -4.41 3.13
CA GLN A 353 20.41 -4.10 2.29
C GLN A 353 20.52 -5.06 1.10
N SER A 354 19.91 -6.24 1.21
CA SER A 354 19.71 -7.18 0.11
C SER A 354 18.41 -7.96 0.33
N ALA A 355 18.10 -8.89 -0.58
CA ALA A 355 16.95 -9.77 -0.45
C ALA A 355 16.96 -10.61 0.85
N ALA A 356 18.15 -11.01 1.33
CA ALA A 356 18.30 -11.90 2.49
C ALA A 356 18.84 -11.21 3.76
N LYS A 357 19.35 -9.98 3.67
CA LYS A 357 20.08 -9.30 4.75
C LYS A 357 19.46 -7.96 5.13
N PHE A 358 19.15 -7.75 6.40
CA PHE A 358 18.66 -6.48 6.95
C PHE A 358 19.77 -5.58 7.51
N ALA A 359 20.80 -6.17 8.11
CA ALA A 359 21.88 -5.55 8.87
C ALA A 359 21.39 -4.75 10.10
N PRO A 360 20.77 -5.39 11.10
CA PRO A 360 20.06 -4.70 12.20
C PRO A 360 20.95 -3.79 13.05
N ASN A 361 22.25 -4.07 13.15
CA ASN A 361 23.22 -3.31 13.94
C ASN A 361 24.04 -2.32 13.10
N ALA A 362 23.85 -2.28 11.77
CA ALA A 362 24.53 -1.30 10.95
C ALA A 362 24.02 0.12 11.27
N LYS A 363 24.93 1.09 11.17
CA LYS A 363 24.64 2.51 11.40
C LYS A 363 23.84 3.05 10.22
N VAL A 364 22.81 3.84 10.51
CA VAL A 364 21.98 4.46 9.47
C VAL A 364 22.63 5.76 8.99
N THR A 365 22.63 5.98 7.68
CA THR A 365 23.20 7.18 7.08
C THR A 365 22.22 8.35 7.00
N ARG A 366 22.77 9.55 6.74
CA ARG A 366 22.00 10.77 6.45
C ARG A 366 21.10 10.65 5.20
N ALA A 367 21.41 9.76 4.25
CA ALA A 367 20.51 9.46 3.13
C ALA A 367 19.42 8.44 3.49
N GLU A 368 19.75 7.43 4.29
CA GLU A 368 18.83 6.33 4.63
C GLU A 368 17.71 6.77 5.57
N TYR A 369 18.04 7.46 6.66
CA TYR A 369 17.03 7.70 7.70
C TYR A 369 15.90 8.65 7.26
N PRO A 370 16.16 9.79 6.56
CA PRO A 370 15.08 10.59 6.01
C PRO A 370 14.21 9.82 5.00
N THR A 371 14.80 8.90 4.24
CA THR A 371 14.04 8.02 3.33
C THR A 371 13.05 7.16 4.11
N ILE A 372 13.51 6.56 5.22
CA ILE A 372 12.68 5.75 6.12
C ILE A 372 11.54 6.59 6.71
N LEU A 373 11.84 7.78 7.22
CA LEU A 373 10.84 8.67 7.81
C LEU A 373 9.79 9.13 6.80
N LEU A 374 10.21 9.60 5.63
CA LEU A 374 9.30 10.04 4.58
C LEU A 374 8.41 8.89 4.09
N ARG A 375 8.94 7.67 3.93
CA ARG A 375 8.10 6.49 3.62
C ARG A 375 7.13 6.17 4.75
N SER A 376 7.58 6.20 5.99
CA SER A 376 6.74 5.91 7.17
C SER A 376 5.55 6.84 7.29
N ALA A 377 5.72 8.11 6.89
CA ALA A 377 4.65 9.10 6.88
C ALA A 377 3.92 9.24 5.53
N GLY A 378 4.35 8.56 4.46
CA GLY A 378 3.74 8.69 3.13
C GLY A 378 4.15 9.94 2.34
N TYR A 379 5.25 10.61 2.68
CA TYR A 379 5.66 11.89 2.07
C TYR A 379 6.66 11.77 0.92
N MET A 380 6.97 10.56 0.44
CA MET A 380 7.88 10.42 -0.71
C MET A 380 7.31 10.98 -2.03
N THR A 381 6.01 11.22 -2.12
CA THR A 381 5.34 11.84 -3.29
C THR A 381 5.26 13.35 -3.21
N GLU A 382 5.70 13.98 -2.12
CA GLU A 382 5.77 15.45 -2.01
C GLU A 382 6.64 16.04 -3.13
N PRO A 383 6.35 17.27 -3.60
CA PRO A 383 7.17 17.96 -4.58
C PRO A 383 8.63 18.06 -4.12
N ALA A 384 9.55 17.66 -4.98
CA ALA A 384 10.98 17.76 -4.70
C ALA A 384 11.45 19.23 -4.88
N ALA A 385 12.16 19.78 -3.89
CA ALA A 385 12.77 21.10 -4.01
C ALA A 385 13.97 21.08 -4.98
N THR A 386 14.28 22.23 -5.59
CA THR A 386 15.42 22.40 -6.50
C THR A 386 16.78 22.43 -5.79
N ALA A 387 16.84 22.25 -4.46
CA ALA A 387 18.10 22.30 -3.72
C ALA A 387 19.05 21.20 -4.22
N ARG A 388 20.20 21.60 -4.77
CA ARG A 388 21.23 20.70 -5.29
C ARG A 388 22.48 20.83 -4.43
N PHE A 389 22.88 19.73 -3.81
CA PHE A 389 24.17 19.60 -3.17
C PHE A 389 25.14 18.94 -4.17
N GLY A 390 26.40 19.38 -4.19
CA GLY A 390 27.41 18.85 -5.11
C GLY A 390 27.73 17.38 -4.89
N ASP A 391 27.48 16.86 -3.68
CA ASP A 391 27.67 15.46 -3.29
C ASP A 391 26.39 14.60 -3.36
N VAL A 392 25.34 15.10 -4.04
CA VAL A 392 24.10 14.36 -4.30
C VAL A 392 23.88 14.26 -5.82
N PRO A 393 24.41 13.21 -6.47
CA PRO A 393 24.15 12.95 -7.88
C PRO A 393 22.65 12.77 -8.16
N ALA A 394 22.17 13.26 -9.30
CA ALA A 394 20.74 13.26 -9.63
C ALA A 394 20.14 11.85 -9.82
N ASP A 395 20.97 10.88 -10.20
CA ASP A 395 20.63 9.47 -10.41
C ASP A 395 20.79 8.61 -9.14
N SER A 396 21.31 9.20 -8.05
CA SER A 396 21.42 8.48 -6.78
C SER A 396 20.04 8.13 -6.22
N TRP A 397 19.90 6.94 -5.64
CA TRP A 397 18.63 6.45 -5.10
C TRP A 397 18.03 7.36 -4.01
N TYR A 398 18.87 8.20 -3.37
CA TYR A 398 18.50 9.14 -2.33
C TYR A 398 18.29 10.58 -2.82
N ALA A 399 18.54 10.90 -4.10
CA ALA A 399 18.42 12.26 -4.62
C ALA A 399 17.04 12.87 -4.34
N ARG A 400 15.97 12.12 -4.64
CA ARG A 400 14.60 12.55 -4.38
C ARG A 400 14.34 12.73 -2.89
N THR A 401 14.78 11.79 -2.06
CA THR A 401 14.64 11.88 -0.60
C THR A 401 15.26 13.17 -0.09
N VAL A 402 16.50 13.46 -0.49
CA VAL A 402 17.21 14.66 -0.03
C VAL A 402 16.42 15.91 -0.43
N ALA A 403 16.00 16.00 -1.70
CA ALA A 403 15.23 17.14 -2.19
C ALA A 403 13.92 17.37 -1.43
N VAL A 404 13.15 16.31 -1.15
CA VAL A 404 11.91 16.39 -0.37
C VAL A 404 12.20 16.75 1.08
N ALA A 405 13.13 16.03 1.72
CA ALA A 405 13.43 16.21 3.13
C ALA A 405 13.96 17.62 3.42
N THR A 406 14.75 18.21 2.50
CA THR A 406 15.18 19.60 2.64
C THR A 406 14.05 20.58 2.34
N GLY A 407 13.23 20.32 1.32
CA GLY A 407 12.08 21.17 0.98
C GLY A 407 11.05 21.27 2.10
N LEU A 408 10.86 20.17 2.84
CA LEU A 408 9.99 20.12 4.01
C LEU A 408 10.65 20.64 5.30
N GLY A 409 11.95 20.93 5.30
CA GLY A 409 12.69 21.31 6.51
C GLY A 409 12.94 20.16 7.49
N LEU A 410 12.78 18.90 7.06
CA LEU A 410 13.07 17.71 7.85
C LEU A 410 14.58 17.63 8.17
N THR A 411 15.41 17.94 7.18
CA THR A 411 16.87 17.96 7.26
C THR A 411 17.44 19.19 6.54
N SER A 412 18.68 19.55 6.85
CA SER A 412 19.46 20.58 6.14
C SER A 412 20.79 20.00 5.65
N GLY A 413 21.44 20.70 4.72
CA GLY A 413 22.84 20.44 4.37
C GLY A 413 23.79 20.73 5.54
N LYS A 414 25.01 20.18 5.47
CA LYS A 414 26.11 20.55 6.39
C LYS A 414 26.74 21.90 5.99
N SER A 415 26.65 22.25 4.71
CA SER A 415 26.95 23.56 4.13
C SER A 415 25.94 23.83 3.01
N PRO A 416 25.95 25.02 2.38
CA PRO A 416 25.07 25.32 1.25
C PRO A 416 25.21 24.34 0.06
N ASP A 417 26.38 23.75 -0.13
CA ASP A 417 26.75 22.90 -1.27
C ASP A 417 27.01 21.42 -0.91
N ARG A 418 26.99 21.04 0.38
CA ARG A 418 27.30 19.68 0.85
C ARG A 418 26.24 19.10 1.78
N TYR A 419 25.71 17.93 1.43
CA TYR A 419 24.73 17.20 2.24
C TYR A 419 25.33 16.15 3.17
N ASP A 420 26.40 15.48 2.70
CA ASP A 420 27.08 14.35 3.31
C ASP A 420 26.18 13.10 3.48
N PRO A 421 25.67 12.52 2.38
CA PRO A 421 24.67 11.45 2.43
C PRO A 421 25.18 10.16 3.10
N GLY A 422 26.49 9.90 3.03
CA GLY A 422 27.12 8.70 3.59
C GLY A 422 27.44 8.78 5.08
N ALA A 423 27.38 9.97 5.69
CA ALA A 423 27.70 10.10 7.11
C ALA A 423 26.64 9.41 7.99
N ALA A 424 27.11 8.70 9.01
CA ALA A 424 26.25 8.10 10.03
C ALA A 424 25.53 9.19 10.83
N LEU A 425 24.26 8.96 11.13
CA LEU A 425 23.47 9.82 12.01
C LEU A 425 23.69 9.44 13.47
N THR A 426 23.82 10.47 14.30
CA THR A 426 23.65 10.30 15.75
C THR A 426 22.18 10.04 16.08
N ARG A 427 21.92 9.43 17.24
CA ARG A 427 20.57 9.22 17.77
C ARG A 427 19.85 10.55 17.93
N LEU A 428 20.51 11.59 18.44
CA LEU A 428 19.90 12.89 18.63
C LEU A 428 19.40 13.49 17.30
N GLU A 429 20.24 13.52 16.27
CA GLU A 429 19.86 14.05 14.96
C GLU A 429 18.65 13.30 14.40
N ALA A 430 18.65 11.98 14.48
CA ALA A 430 17.55 11.15 14.01
C ALA A 430 16.24 11.36 14.79
N MET A 431 16.32 11.50 16.10
CA MET A 431 15.14 11.75 16.94
C MET A 431 14.56 13.15 16.68
N VAL A 432 15.41 14.15 16.46
CA VAL A 432 14.96 15.49 16.09
C VAL A 432 14.27 15.48 14.72
N MET A 433 14.78 14.72 13.75
CA MET A 433 14.08 14.56 12.46
C MET A 433 12.68 13.96 12.65
N ALA A 434 12.51 12.97 13.54
CA ALA A 434 11.17 12.42 13.83
C ALA A 434 10.23 13.47 14.44
N GLY A 435 10.72 14.32 15.35
CA GLY A 435 9.95 15.43 15.90
C GLY A 435 9.58 16.50 14.87
N ARG A 436 10.50 16.84 13.97
CA ARG A 436 10.22 17.76 12.85
C ARG A 436 9.16 17.19 11.91
N LEU A 437 9.24 15.90 11.60
CA LEU A 437 8.22 15.21 10.79
C LEU A 437 6.83 15.36 11.40
N MET A 438 6.69 15.24 12.73
CA MET A 438 5.41 15.46 13.39
C MET A 438 4.88 16.88 13.18
N ALA A 439 5.72 17.89 13.36
CA ALA A 439 5.35 19.28 13.16
C ALA A 439 4.96 19.56 11.69
N ILE A 440 5.62 18.90 10.73
CA ILE A 440 5.27 18.96 9.31
C ILE A 440 3.90 18.30 9.06
N ALA A 441 3.66 17.14 9.65
CA ALA A 441 2.48 16.32 9.36
C ALA A 441 1.21 16.81 10.07
N ARG A 442 1.35 17.31 11.29
CA ARG A 442 0.26 17.85 12.11
C ARG A 442 0.73 19.17 12.74
N PRO A 443 0.71 20.27 11.98
CA PRO A 443 1.07 21.58 12.52
C PRO A 443 0.21 21.91 13.73
N GLY A 444 0.85 22.32 14.82
CA GLY A 444 0.19 22.56 16.10
C GLY A 444 1.05 23.46 16.99
N LYS A 445 0.52 23.77 18.18
CA LYS A 445 1.25 24.56 19.18
C LYS A 445 2.46 23.75 19.65
N GLU A 446 3.64 24.35 19.56
CA GLU A 446 4.87 23.77 20.12
C GLU A 446 4.76 23.63 21.65
N LEU A 447 5.45 22.63 22.19
CA LEU A 447 5.56 22.47 23.64
C LEU A 447 6.26 23.68 24.24
N GLY A 448 5.67 24.24 25.30
CA GLY A 448 6.31 25.30 26.07
C GLY A 448 7.60 24.80 26.74
N GLU A 449 8.43 25.73 27.21
CA GLU A 449 9.72 25.41 27.83
C GLU A 449 9.57 24.51 29.07
N GLU A 450 8.58 24.79 29.92
CA GLU A 450 8.31 24.01 31.13
C GLU A 450 7.93 22.57 30.81
N GLU A 451 7.00 22.38 29.86
CA GLU A 451 6.56 21.06 29.42
C GLU A 451 7.70 20.29 28.73
N THR A 452 8.49 20.99 27.90
CA THR A 452 9.69 20.44 27.28
C THR A 452 10.70 19.97 28.34
N ALA A 453 10.94 20.77 29.38
CA ALA A 453 11.83 20.42 30.47
C ALA A 453 11.31 19.22 31.28
N ARG A 454 10.00 19.16 31.55
CA ARG A 454 9.34 18.05 32.24
C ARG A 454 9.47 16.73 31.47
N VAL A 455 9.15 16.74 30.17
CA VAL A 455 9.22 15.54 29.31
C VAL A 455 10.66 15.03 29.21
N LEU A 456 11.62 15.91 28.92
CA LEU A 456 13.02 15.49 28.77
C LEU A 456 13.70 15.17 30.10
N GLY A 457 13.21 15.72 31.21
CA GLY A 457 13.73 15.45 32.55
C GLY A 457 13.60 13.99 33.01
N ALA A 458 12.80 13.19 32.30
CA ALA A 458 12.69 11.75 32.52
C ALA A 458 13.94 10.96 32.10
N PHE A 459 14.85 11.55 31.32
CA PHE A 459 16.07 10.89 30.86
C PHE A 459 17.29 11.31 31.67
N GLY A 460 18.12 10.33 32.07
CA GLY A 460 19.30 10.57 32.91
C GLY A 460 20.34 11.50 32.27
N ASP A 461 20.36 11.56 30.94
CA ASP A 461 21.28 12.37 30.13
C ASP A 461 20.63 13.64 29.55
N ALA A 462 19.52 14.11 30.12
CA ALA A 462 18.78 15.29 29.64
C ALA A 462 19.64 16.56 29.48
N LYS A 463 20.71 16.70 30.29
CA LYS A 463 21.67 17.82 30.23
C LYS A 463 22.58 17.77 29.00
N ALA A 464 22.76 16.60 28.39
CA ALA A 464 23.54 16.44 27.16
C ALA A 464 22.74 16.81 25.89
N ILE A 465 21.44 17.11 26.03
CA ILE A 465 20.56 17.50 24.92
C ILE A 465 20.74 19.00 24.67
N PRO A 466 21.29 19.42 23.52
CA PRO A 466 21.49 20.82 23.19
C PRO A 466 20.16 21.53 22.94
N ALA A 467 20.11 22.86 23.20
CA ALA A 467 18.89 23.67 23.15
C ALA A 467 18.07 23.49 21.86
N TRP A 468 18.74 23.50 20.69
CA TRP A 468 18.11 23.36 19.37
C TRP A 468 17.33 22.05 19.18
N ALA A 469 17.69 21.00 19.93
CA ALA A 469 17.09 19.68 19.80
C ALA A 469 15.92 19.46 20.76
N ARG A 470 15.77 20.30 21.79
CA ARG A 470 14.88 20.02 22.93
C ARG A 470 13.42 19.93 22.53
N ALA A 471 12.87 20.97 21.91
CA ALA A 471 11.46 21.02 21.53
C ALA A 471 11.04 19.87 20.58
N PRO A 472 11.71 19.63 19.44
CA PRO A 472 11.31 18.52 18.55
C PRO A 472 11.50 17.15 19.20
N LEU A 473 12.56 16.96 20.01
CA LEU A 473 12.75 15.71 20.73
C LEU A 473 11.64 15.48 21.77
N ALA A 474 11.29 16.51 22.55
CA ALA A 474 10.25 16.42 23.55
C ALA A 474 8.89 16.09 22.92
N ALA A 475 8.55 16.69 21.78
CA ALA A 475 7.34 16.36 21.03
C ALA A 475 7.34 14.88 20.59
N ALA A 476 8.46 14.40 20.07
CA ALA A 476 8.60 13.01 19.63
C ALA A 476 8.55 12.00 20.80
N VAL A 477 9.06 12.37 21.97
CA VAL A 477 8.94 11.57 23.20
C VAL A 477 7.49 11.57 23.70
N GLN A 478 6.84 12.72 23.76
CA GLN A 478 5.47 12.86 24.25
C GLN A 478 4.47 12.08 23.38
N ALA A 479 4.68 12.04 22.06
CA ALA A 479 3.88 11.22 21.14
C ALA A 479 4.28 9.73 21.14
N GLY A 480 5.25 9.31 21.97
CA GLY A 480 5.69 7.92 22.08
C GLY A 480 6.53 7.43 20.89
N LEU A 481 6.92 8.29 19.94
CA LEU A 481 7.78 7.91 18.82
C LEU A 481 9.20 7.56 19.28
N ILE A 482 9.67 8.28 20.30
CA ILE A 482 10.98 8.10 20.93
C ILE A 482 10.80 7.65 22.37
N GLN A 483 11.42 6.53 22.74
CA GLN A 483 11.30 5.92 24.08
C GLN A 483 12.61 5.94 24.87
N GLY A 484 13.73 6.32 24.25
CA GLY A 484 15.07 6.17 24.82
C GLY A 484 15.54 4.71 24.87
N ILE A 485 16.68 4.48 25.52
CA ILE A 485 17.25 3.17 25.86
C ILE A 485 17.70 3.25 27.32
N ASP A 486 17.22 2.35 28.16
CA ASP A 486 17.60 2.26 29.58
C ASP A 486 17.52 3.62 30.31
N GLY A 487 16.46 4.39 30.02
CA GLY A 487 16.23 5.71 30.61
C GLY A 487 17.12 6.84 30.07
N SER A 488 17.77 6.65 28.92
CA SER A 488 18.66 7.64 28.29
C SER A 488 18.35 7.88 26.81
N ILE A 489 18.67 9.09 26.32
CA ILE A 489 18.58 9.44 24.89
C ILE A 489 19.81 8.93 24.13
N SER A 490 20.98 8.91 24.77
CA SER A 490 22.29 8.61 24.22
C SER A 490 22.61 9.47 22.99
N PRO A 491 22.66 10.81 23.12
CA PRO A 491 22.57 11.74 22.00
C PRO A 491 23.69 11.60 20.96
N ASN A 492 24.89 11.18 21.38
CA ASN A 492 26.08 11.07 20.51
C ASN A 492 26.29 9.67 19.92
N GLU A 493 25.56 8.67 20.37
CA GLU A 493 25.68 7.32 19.82
C GLU A 493 25.07 7.26 18.41
N PRO A 494 25.59 6.39 17.53
CA PRO A 494 25.00 6.21 16.20
C PRO A 494 23.63 5.52 16.29
N LEU A 495 22.70 5.91 15.41
CA LEU A 495 21.44 5.19 15.24
C LEU A 495 21.66 3.89 14.47
N THR A 496 21.14 2.77 14.96
CA THR A 496 21.16 1.49 14.24
C THR A 496 19.94 1.31 13.34
N ARG A 497 20.04 0.45 12.32
CA ARG A 497 18.93 0.13 11.41
C ARG A 497 17.73 -0.49 12.14
N SER A 498 17.95 -1.32 13.16
CA SER A 498 16.88 -1.87 14.00
C SER A 498 16.14 -0.79 14.80
N GLN A 499 16.86 0.19 15.35
CA GLN A 499 16.25 1.35 16.02
C GLN A 499 15.47 2.22 15.04
N ALA A 500 16.00 2.46 13.83
CA ALA A 500 15.29 3.19 12.79
C ALA A 500 13.99 2.49 12.36
N ALA A 501 13.99 1.16 12.22
CA ALA A 501 12.78 0.38 11.95
C ALA A 501 11.74 0.52 13.06
N ALA A 502 12.17 0.55 14.32
CA ALA A 502 11.27 0.79 15.44
C ALA A 502 10.63 2.18 15.42
N ILE A 503 11.42 3.22 15.13
CA ILE A 503 10.87 4.57 14.98
C ILE A 503 9.93 4.63 13.76
N ALA A 504 10.29 4.00 12.64
CA ALA A 504 9.47 3.95 11.43
C ALA A 504 8.07 3.37 11.67
N VAL A 505 7.99 2.22 12.36
CA VAL A 505 6.70 1.59 12.71
C VAL A 505 5.88 2.51 13.59
N ARG A 506 6.48 3.12 14.63
CA ARG A 506 5.78 4.06 15.52
C ARG A 506 5.30 5.32 14.80
N VAL A 507 6.11 5.88 13.90
CA VAL A 507 5.72 7.01 13.04
C VAL A 507 4.51 6.62 12.18
N ASN A 508 4.56 5.46 11.53
CA ASN A 508 3.48 4.98 10.68
C ASN A 508 2.20 4.70 11.49
N ASP A 509 2.33 4.21 12.72
CA ASP A 509 1.21 3.98 13.64
C ASP A 509 0.62 5.28 14.19
N TRP A 510 1.46 6.27 14.50
CA TRP A 510 1.03 7.61 14.91
C TRP A 510 0.29 8.35 13.79
N MET A 511 0.72 8.18 12.53
CA MET A 511 0.05 8.83 11.41
C MET A 511 -1.41 8.40 11.25
N LYS A 512 -1.75 7.16 11.62
CA LYS A 512 -3.10 6.58 11.48
C LYS A 512 -3.97 6.64 12.76
N SER A 513 -3.39 7.13 13.87
CA SER A 513 -4.12 7.46 15.11
C SER A 513 -4.75 8.83 15.01
#